data_AF-A0A975MHL3-F1
#
_entry.id   AF-A0A975MHL3-F1
#
_cell.length_a   1.000
_cell.length_b   1.000
_cell.length_c   1.000
_cell.angle_alpha   90.00
_cell.angle_beta   90.00
_cell.angle_gamma   90.00
#
_symmetry.space_group_name_H-M   'P 1'
#
loop_
_entity.id
_entity.type
_entity.pdbx_description
1 polymer ?
#
loop_
_entity_poly.entity_id
_entity_poly.type
_entity_poly.pdbx_seq_one_letter_code
_entity_poly.pdbx_strand_id
1 'polypeptide(L)'
;MGHDSLIARARIDAGLSQGELADLAGTSRPTVSAYERGRKSPTLETASRIIAAAGHEFDVSPVIEFERVPVGRGRDVWVPTALPRLPVRRAMGTVVLPLHLNWSDGGRTYDLRDRRQRARVYEVVLREGVPHDVLSYVDGALLIDLWEELAIPRSVRAAWDPVVTNATASDSRGGRSRANSEQVA
;
A
#
# COMPACT_ATOMS: atom_id res chain seq x y z
N MET A 1 21.91 -2.27 1.73
CA MET A 1 20.87 -3.00 2.49
C MET A 1 20.59 -4.28 1.73
N GLY A 2 20.92 -5.45 2.29
CA GLY A 2 20.55 -6.72 1.66
C GLY A 2 19.03 -6.80 1.62
N HIS A 3 18.46 -7.12 0.46
CA HIS A 3 17.03 -7.37 0.37
C HIS A 3 16.73 -8.57 1.28
N ASP A 4 15.97 -8.36 2.35
CA ASP A 4 15.38 -9.46 3.11
C ASP A 4 14.71 -10.41 2.10
N SER A 5 15.10 -11.67 2.10
CA SER A 5 14.53 -12.64 1.17
C SER A 5 13.02 -12.75 1.43
N LEU A 6 12.19 -12.53 0.40
CA LEU A 6 10.74 -12.66 0.50
C LEU A 6 10.33 -14.06 0.98
N ILE A 7 11.09 -15.09 0.58
CA ILE A 7 10.90 -16.47 1.04
C ILE A 7 11.17 -16.56 2.55
N ALA A 8 12.26 -15.97 3.04
CA ALA A 8 12.57 -15.96 4.47
C ALA A 8 11.49 -15.21 5.27
N ARG A 9 11.01 -14.07 4.76
CA ARG A 9 9.95 -13.28 5.39
C ARG A 9 8.65 -14.08 5.50
N ALA A 10 8.15 -14.60 4.38
CA ALA A 10 6.93 -15.42 4.34
C ALA A 10 7.03 -16.63 5.28
N ARG A 11 8.20 -17.29 5.30
CA ARG A 11 8.44 -18.42 6.20
C ARG A 11 8.34 -18.03 7.68
N ILE A 12 8.98 -16.92 8.06
CA ILE A 12 8.98 -16.43 9.45
C ILE A 12 7.58 -16.01 9.88
N ASP A 13 6.85 -15.30 9.01
CA ASP A 13 5.48 -14.85 9.28
C ASP A 13 4.53 -16.05 9.45
N ALA A 14 4.77 -17.15 8.73
CA ALA A 14 4.05 -18.42 8.88
C ALA A 14 4.52 -19.29 10.07
N GLY A 15 5.58 -18.89 10.80
CA GLY A 15 6.13 -19.64 11.92
C GLY A 15 6.86 -20.94 11.54
N LEU A 16 7.30 -21.08 10.29
CA LEU A 16 7.89 -22.31 9.75
C LEU A 16 9.43 -22.33 9.86
N SER A 17 10.02 -23.50 10.05
CA SER A 17 11.44 -23.74 9.82
C SER A 17 11.76 -23.92 8.33
N GLN A 18 13.04 -23.81 7.94
CA GLN A 18 13.45 -24.04 6.54
C GLN A 18 13.13 -25.46 6.05
N GLY A 19 13.07 -26.44 6.96
CA GLY A 19 12.72 -27.83 6.63
C GLY A 19 11.23 -27.97 6.34
N GLU A 20 10.39 -27.49 7.25
CA GLU A 20 8.93 -27.55 7.09
C GLU A 20 8.47 -26.82 5.82
N LEU A 21 9.01 -25.64 5.53
CA LEU A 21 8.70 -24.95 4.27
C LEU A 21 9.15 -25.74 3.05
N ALA A 22 10.31 -26.41 3.12
CA ALA A 22 10.80 -27.21 2.01
C ALA A 22 9.88 -28.41 1.73
N ASP A 23 9.44 -29.10 2.79
CA ASP A 23 8.53 -30.24 2.69
C ASP A 23 7.18 -29.81 2.12
N LEU A 24 6.60 -28.72 2.63
CA LEU A 24 5.34 -28.15 2.14
C LEU A 24 5.44 -27.68 0.67
N ALA A 25 6.56 -27.07 0.30
CA ALA A 25 6.77 -26.56 -1.05
C ALA A 25 7.25 -27.63 -2.05
N GLY A 26 7.47 -28.88 -1.64
CA GLY A 26 8.00 -29.94 -2.49
C GLY A 26 9.40 -29.60 -3.04
N THR A 27 10.29 -29.14 -2.17
CA THR A 27 11.70 -28.85 -2.45
C THR A 27 12.58 -29.35 -1.29
N SER A 28 13.86 -29.00 -1.26
CA SER A 28 14.78 -29.42 -0.20
C SER A 28 15.20 -28.26 0.71
N ARG A 29 15.42 -28.55 2.01
CA ARG A 29 15.92 -27.56 2.98
C ARG A 29 17.18 -26.81 2.47
N PRO A 30 18.20 -27.47 1.88
CA PRO A 30 19.35 -26.75 1.32
C PRO A 30 18.98 -25.81 0.17
N THR A 31 17.97 -26.14 -0.63
CA THR A 31 17.46 -25.28 -1.72
C THR A 31 16.78 -24.03 -1.16
N VAL A 32 15.87 -24.18 -0.20
CA VAL A 32 15.27 -23.04 0.53
C VAL A 32 16.35 -22.17 1.16
N SER A 33 17.32 -22.79 1.85
CA SER A 33 18.45 -22.09 2.47
C SER A 33 19.34 -21.34 1.47
N ALA A 34 19.47 -21.83 0.23
CA ALA A 34 20.21 -21.17 -0.83
C ALA A 34 19.44 -19.97 -1.40
N TYR A 35 18.11 -20.09 -1.55
CA TYR A 35 17.25 -18.98 -1.96
C TYR A 35 17.21 -17.88 -0.90
N GLU A 36 17.06 -18.23 0.39
CA GLU A 36 17.02 -17.26 1.49
C GLU A 36 18.31 -16.45 1.62
N ARG A 37 19.46 -17.06 1.28
CA ARG A 37 20.77 -16.37 1.27
C ARG A 37 21.12 -15.73 -0.07
N GLY A 38 20.23 -15.74 -1.06
CA GLY A 38 20.49 -15.18 -2.39
C GLY A 38 21.58 -15.92 -3.18
N ARG A 39 21.97 -17.13 -2.78
CA ARG A 39 22.97 -17.95 -3.50
C ARG A 39 22.40 -18.57 -4.77
N LYS A 40 21.07 -18.72 -4.83
CA LYS A 40 20.32 -19.11 -6.02
C LYS A 40 19.12 -18.17 -6.14
N SER A 41 18.68 -17.92 -7.37
CA SER A 41 17.43 -17.23 -7.66
C SER A 41 16.41 -18.26 -8.15
N PRO A 42 15.25 -18.42 -7.49
CA PRO A 42 14.19 -19.27 -8.00
C PRO A 42 13.56 -18.65 -9.26
N THR A 43 12.98 -19.48 -10.13
CA THR A 43 12.05 -18.99 -11.16
C THR A 43 10.80 -18.39 -10.47
N LEU A 44 10.05 -17.53 -11.17
CA LEU A 44 8.81 -16.99 -10.61
C LEU A 44 7.84 -18.11 -10.20
N GLU A 45 7.70 -19.15 -11.02
CA GLU A 45 6.89 -20.33 -10.70
C GLU A 45 7.34 -21.03 -9.40
N THR A 46 8.65 -21.24 -9.24
CA THR A 46 9.20 -21.85 -8.02
C THR A 46 8.98 -20.95 -6.81
N ALA A 47 9.21 -19.65 -6.96
CA ALA A 47 8.97 -18.67 -5.91
C ALA A 47 7.49 -18.66 -5.50
N SER A 48 6.56 -18.61 -6.46
CA SER A 48 5.12 -18.61 -6.22
C SER A 48 4.67 -19.86 -5.47
N ARG A 49 5.18 -21.04 -5.85
CA ARG A 49 4.90 -22.29 -5.15
C ARG A 49 5.39 -22.27 -3.70
N ILE A 50 6.61 -21.79 -3.45
CA ILE A 50 7.17 -21.70 -2.10
C ILE A 50 6.39 -20.70 -1.24
N ILE A 51 6.06 -19.54 -1.80
CA ILE A 51 5.28 -18.49 -1.11
C ILE A 51 3.86 -18.99 -0.79
N ALA A 52 3.21 -19.70 -1.72
CA ALA A 52 1.91 -20.33 -1.51
C ALA A 52 1.94 -21.41 -0.41
N ALA A 53 3.02 -22.21 -0.35
CA ALA A 53 3.21 -23.20 0.71
C ALA A 53 3.36 -22.56 2.12
N ALA A 54 3.79 -21.29 2.19
CA ALA A 54 3.82 -20.51 3.41
C ALA A 54 2.49 -19.75 3.69
N GLY A 55 1.44 -19.96 2.88
CA GLY A 55 0.15 -19.28 3.06
C GLY A 55 0.11 -17.85 2.53
N HIS A 56 1.03 -17.48 1.64
CA HIS A 56 1.10 -16.16 1.02
C HIS A 56 0.87 -16.21 -0.49
N GLU A 57 0.60 -15.07 -1.10
CA GLU A 57 0.53 -14.91 -2.56
C GLU A 57 1.37 -13.71 -3.01
N PHE A 58 1.74 -13.68 -4.29
CA PHE A 58 2.33 -12.48 -4.90
C PHE A 58 1.22 -11.56 -5.38
N ASP A 59 1.28 -10.30 -4.94
CA ASP A 59 0.44 -9.22 -5.46
C ASP A 59 1.26 -8.31 -6.39
N VAL A 60 0.57 -7.73 -7.37
CA VAL A 60 1.13 -6.68 -8.24
C VAL A 60 0.57 -5.35 -7.79
N SER A 61 1.38 -4.59 -7.06
CA SER A 61 1.04 -3.23 -6.67
C SER A 61 1.64 -2.20 -7.64
N PRO A 62 0.97 -1.07 -7.91
CA PRO A 62 1.52 -0.01 -8.73
C PRO A 62 2.75 0.63 -8.05
N VAL A 63 3.76 0.96 -8.86
CA VAL A 63 4.84 1.84 -8.40
C VAL A 63 4.29 3.26 -8.33
N ILE A 64 4.30 3.84 -7.14
CA ILE A 64 3.78 5.19 -6.91
C ILE A 64 4.91 6.19 -7.11
N GLU A 65 4.79 6.99 -8.15
CA GLU A 65 5.62 8.16 -8.40
C GLU A 65 4.84 9.42 -8.04
N PHE A 66 5.54 10.56 -7.93
CA PHE A 66 4.93 11.82 -7.54
C PHE A 66 5.30 12.93 -8.50
N GLU A 67 4.29 13.71 -8.89
CA GLU A 67 4.44 14.90 -9.71
C GLU A 67 4.17 16.16 -8.88
N ARG A 68 4.94 17.22 -9.14
CA ARG A 68 4.67 18.56 -8.60
C ARG A 68 3.67 19.27 -9.50
N VAL A 69 2.49 19.55 -8.97
CA VAL A 69 1.42 20.24 -9.69
C VAL A 69 1.25 21.66 -9.14
N PRO A 70 1.41 22.71 -9.96
CA PRO A 70 1.14 24.08 -9.53
C PRO A 70 -0.35 24.29 -9.20
N VAL A 71 -0.64 24.82 -8.02
CA VAL A 71 -2.02 25.08 -7.55
C VAL A 71 -2.33 26.58 -7.40
N GLY A 72 -1.48 27.43 -7.99
CA GLY A 72 -1.61 28.88 -8.02
C GLY A 72 -0.95 29.59 -6.82
N ARG A 73 -0.82 30.92 -6.91
CA ARG A 73 -0.17 31.78 -5.91
C ARG A 73 1.26 31.32 -5.55
N GLY A 74 1.99 30.77 -6.52
CA GLY A 74 3.36 30.27 -6.33
C GLY A 74 3.49 29.03 -5.45
N ARG A 75 2.39 28.27 -5.26
CA ARG A 75 2.41 27.02 -4.50
C ARG A 75 2.24 25.82 -5.42
N ASP A 76 2.87 24.73 -5.03
CA ASP A 76 2.75 23.43 -5.66
C ASP A 76 2.27 22.41 -4.64
N VAL A 77 1.60 21.36 -5.12
CA VAL A 77 1.31 20.15 -4.32
C VAL A 77 1.94 18.94 -4.98
N TRP A 78 2.15 17.88 -4.19
CA TRP A 78 2.63 16.59 -4.69
C TRP A 78 1.46 15.66 -4.91
N VAL A 79 1.25 15.23 -6.16
CA VAL A 79 0.17 14.32 -6.54
C VAL A 79 0.77 12.96 -6.92
N PRO A 80 0.29 11.84 -6.35
CA PRO A 80 0.78 10.52 -6.71
C PRO A 80 0.21 10.05 -8.06
N THR A 81 0.96 9.20 -8.78
CA THR A 81 0.47 8.56 -10.02
C THR A 81 -0.61 7.51 -9.78
N ALA A 82 -0.67 6.95 -8.57
CA ALA A 82 -1.71 6.03 -8.10
C ALA A 82 -1.95 6.22 -6.59
N LEU A 83 -3.18 6.00 -6.13
CA LEU A 83 -3.48 6.17 -4.70
C LEU A 83 -2.79 5.10 -3.85
N PRO A 84 -2.10 5.49 -2.75
CA PRO A 84 -1.46 4.53 -1.84
C PRO A 84 -2.47 3.64 -1.11
N ARG A 85 -2.09 2.39 -0.84
CA ARG A 85 -2.79 1.48 0.08
C ARG A 85 -1.93 1.30 1.32
N LEU A 86 -2.43 1.74 2.47
CA LEU A 86 -1.70 1.61 3.72
C LEU A 86 -2.11 0.33 4.46
N PRO A 87 -1.19 -0.32 5.20
CA PRO A 87 -1.60 -1.35 6.15
C PRO A 87 -2.64 -0.81 7.12
N VAL A 88 -3.67 -1.61 7.45
CA VAL A 88 -4.81 -1.19 8.30
C VAL A 88 -4.36 -0.49 9.58
N ARG A 89 -3.32 -1.02 10.24
CA ARG A 89 -2.74 -0.45 11.47
C ARG A 89 -2.25 1.00 11.32
N ARG A 90 -1.79 1.40 10.12
CA ARG A 90 -1.40 2.77 9.80
C ARG A 90 -2.60 3.60 9.37
N ALA A 91 -3.45 3.06 8.49
CA ALA A 91 -4.64 3.75 7.99
C ALA A 91 -5.66 4.11 9.10
N MET A 92 -5.70 3.31 10.17
CA MET A 92 -6.63 3.43 11.30
C MET A 92 -5.90 3.64 12.63
N GLY A 93 -4.64 4.06 12.60
CA GLY A 93 -3.83 4.29 13.80
C GLY A 93 -4.06 5.66 14.42
N THR A 94 -3.49 5.88 15.61
CA THR A 94 -3.29 7.22 16.16
C THR A 94 -1.94 7.77 15.68
N VAL A 95 -1.93 8.97 15.13
CA VAL A 95 -0.73 9.59 14.52
C VAL A 95 -0.45 10.95 15.11
N VAL A 96 0.81 11.36 15.07
CA VAL A 96 1.24 12.74 15.35
C VAL A 96 1.83 13.27 14.06
N LEU A 97 1.34 14.44 13.62
CA LEU A 97 1.87 15.06 12.41
C LEU A 97 3.24 15.70 12.67
N PRO A 98 4.20 15.57 11.75
CA PRO A 98 5.49 16.22 11.86
C PRO A 98 5.33 17.75 11.87
N LEU A 99 6.31 18.44 12.46
CA LEU A 99 6.25 19.88 12.68
C LEU A 99 6.00 20.69 11.40
N HIS A 100 6.52 20.24 10.25
CA HIS A 100 6.30 20.93 8.97
C HIS A 100 4.85 20.86 8.46
N LEU A 101 4.05 19.94 8.98
CA LEU A 101 2.61 19.86 8.73
C LEU A 101 1.78 20.53 9.83
N ASN A 102 2.29 20.56 11.05
CA ASN A 102 1.57 21.11 12.20
C ASN A 102 2.47 22.01 13.05
N TRP A 103 2.71 23.23 12.55
CA TRP A 103 3.64 24.20 13.11
C TRP A 103 3.19 24.73 14.49
N SER A 104 1.89 24.80 14.75
CA SER A 104 1.31 25.40 15.97
C SER A 104 1.08 24.41 17.12
N ASP A 105 1.10 23.10 16.87
CA ASP A 105 0.85 22.07 17.89
C ASP A 105 1.53 20.73 17.51
N GLY A 106 2.86 20.74 17.45
CA GLY A 106 3.68 19.59 17.01
C GLY A 106 3.57 18.31 17.88
N GLY A 107 2.74 18.32 18.93
CA GLY A 107 2.45 17.16 19.78
C GLY A 107 1.03 16.62 19.65
N ARG A 108 0.16 17.24 18.84
CA ARG A 108 -1.23 16.81 18.73
C ARG A 108 -1.34 15.42 18.11
N THR A 109 -2.00 14.53 18.83
CA THR A 109 -2.40 13.21 18.33
C THR A 109 -3.73 13.30 17.59
N TYR A 110 -3.82 12.59 16.48
CA TYR A 110 -5.04 12.41 15.68
C TYR A 110 -5.38 10.93 15.64
N ASP A 111 -6.59 10.55 16.04
CA ASP A 111 -7.11 9.20 15.86
C ASP A 111 -7.69 9.06 14.45
N LEU A 112 -7.03 8.30 13.57
CA LEU A 112 -7.49 8.14 12.19
C LEU A 112 -8.74 7.26 12.08
N ARG A 113 -9.22 6.63 13.15
CA ARG A 113 -10.54 5.97 13.17
C ARG A 113 -11.67 6.99 13.22
N ASP A 114 -11.45 8.13 13.88
CA ASP A 114 -12.37 9.25 13.88
C ASP A 114 -12.37 9.90 12.49
N ARG A 115 -13.52 9.85 11.82
CA ARG A 115 -13.70 10.36 10.45
C ARG A 115 -13.30 11.83 10.31
N ARG A 116 -13.64 12.67 11.29
CA ARG A 116 -13.36 14.12 11.26
C ARG A 116 -11.88 14.38 11.47
N GLN A 117 -11.24 13.65 12.39
CA GLN A 117 -9.80 13.76 12.61
C GLN A 117 -9.01 13.26 11.40
N ARG A 118 -9.44 12.16 10.77
CA ARG A 118 -8.86 11.66 9.52
C ARG A 118 -9.00 12.66 8.37
N ALA A 119 -10.19 13.21 8.16
CA ALA A 119 -10.41 14.28 7.18
C ALA A 119 -9.45 15.45 7.42
N ARG A 120 -9.29 15.87 8.67
CA ARG A 120 -8.36 16.95 9.02
C ARG A 120 -6.90 16.64 8.68
N VAL A 121 -6.45 15.43 8.97
CA VAL A 121 -5.10 14.97 8.59
C VAL A 121 -4.94 14.99 7.07
N TYR A 122 -5.92 14.47 6.33
CA TYR A 122 -5.87 14.40 4.87
C TYR A 122 -5.84 15.79 4.24
N GLU A 123 -6.68 16.72 4.71
CA GLU A 123 -6.67 18.12 4.26
C GLU A 123 -5.29 18.78 4.41
N VAL A 124 -4.61 18.53 5.53
CA VAL A 124 -3.27 19.06 5.79
C VAL A 124 -2.25 18.44 4.85
N VAL A 125 -2.25 17.11 4.73
CA VAL A 125 -1.27 16.38 3.90
C VAL A 125 -1.46 16.67 2.41
N LEU A 126 -2.68 16.73 1.90
CA LEU A 126 -2.94 17.02 0.48
C LEU A 126 -2.53 18.44 0.08
N ARG A 127 -2.56 19.39 1.02
CA ARG A 127 -2.26 20.79 0.77
C ARG A 127 -0.78 21.14 0.96
N GLU A 128 -0.14 20.55 1.98
CA GLU A 128 1.20 20.97 2.43
C GLU A 128 2.21 19.80 2.48
N GLY A 129 1.76 18.56 2.26
CA GLY A 129 2.59 17.37 2.38
C GLY A 129 3.54 17.14 1.23
N VAL A 130 4.67 16.50 1.56
CA VAL A 130 5.61 15.94 0.59
C VAL A 130 5.29 14.45 0.33
N PRO A 131 5.90 13.80 -0.68
CA PRO A 131 5.60 12.40 -1.00
C PRO A 131 5.66 11.44 0.19
N HIS A 132 6.63 11.62 1.09
CA HIS A 132 6.73 10.82 2.30
C HIS A 132 5.52 10.95 3.23
N ASP A 133 4.93 12.14 3.34
CA ASP A 133 3.75 12.37 4.18
C ASP A 133 2.52 11.68 3.58
N VAL A 134 2.33 11.77 2.27
CA VAL A 134 1.25 11.09 1.56
C VAL A 134 1.34 9.57 1.79
N LEU A 135 2.52 8.99 1.61
CA LEU A 135 2.76 7.55 1.83
C LEU A 135 2.69 7.12 3.31
N SER A 136 2.72 8.06 4.25
CA SER A 136 2.66 7.78 5.68
C SER A 136 1.25 7.87 6.24
N TYR A 137 0.43 8.80 5.72
CA TYR A 137 -0.83 9.18 6.34
C TYR A 137 -2.06 8.95 5.46
N VAL A 138 -1.92 8.93 4.13
CA VAL A 138 -3.08 8.83 3.23
C VAL A 138 -3.26 7.40 2.76
N ASP A 139 -4.42 6.82 3.06
CA ASP A 139 -4.92 5.61 2.43
C ASP A 139 -5.97 5.97 1.36
N GLY A 140 -5.78 5.42 0.15
CA GLY A 140 -6.55 5.76 -1.04
C GLY A 140 -8.03 5.45 -0.98
N ALA A 141 -8.44 4.33 -0.40
CA ALA A 141 -9.87 4.00 -0.31
C ALA A 141 -10.56 4.91 0.72
N LEU A 142 -9.88 5.18 1.83
CA LEU A 142 -10.40 6.14 2.82
C LEU A 142 -10.40 7.58 2.28
N LEU A 143 -9.51 7.91 1.35
CA LEU A 143 -9.49 9.21 0.69
C LEU A 143 -10.69 9.35 -0.24
N ILE A 144 -10.96 8.33 -1.07
CA ILE A 144 -12.13 8.28 -1.94
C ILE A 144 -13.41 8.43 -1.11
N ASP A 145 -13.54 7.65 -0.03
CA ASP A 145 -14.67 7.69 0.88
C ASP A 145 -14.88 9.08 1.54
N LEU A 146 -13.80 9.85 1.75
CA LEU A 146 -13.86 11.20 2.32
C LEU A 146 -13.92 12.32 1.27
N TRP A 147 -13.76 12.01 -0.02
CA TRP A 147 -13.32 12.98 -1.01
C TRP A 147 -14.21 14.21 -1.08
N GLU A 148 -15.52 14.03 -1.13
CA GLU A 148 -16.51 15.11 -1.22
C GLU A 148 -16.62 15.95 0.07
N GLU A 149 -16.23 15.40 1.21
CA GLU A 149 -16.30 16.07 2.51
C GLU A 149 -15.06 16.93 2.82
N LEU A 150 -13.94 16.71 2.11
CA LEU A 150 -12.69 17.41 2.42
C LEU A 150 -12.78 18.93 2.14
N ALA A 151 -12.45 19.73 3.15
CA ALA A 151 -12.37 21.19 3.04
C ALA A 151 -11.00 21.65 2.48
N ILE A 152 -10.74 21.31 1.22
CA ILE A 152 -9.50 21.68 0.49
C ILE A 152 -9.73 22.77 -0.57
N PRO A 153 -8.71 23.58 -0.91
CA PRO A 153 -8.81 24.55 -1.99
C PRO A 153 -9.17 23.90 -3.33
N ARG A 154 -9.98 24.58 -4.15
CA ARG A 154 -10.43 24.06 -5.46
C ARG A 154 -9.29 23.66 -6.39
N SER A 155 -8.15 24.37 -6.36
CA SER A 155 -6.98 24.03 -7.18
C SER A 155 -6.29 22.74 -6.71
N VAL A 156 -6.21 22.50 -5.39
CA VAL A 156 -5.71 21.24 -4.83
C VAL A 156 -6.65 20.09 -5.18
N ARG A 157 -7.97 20.32 -5.05
CA ARG A 157 -8.99 19.34 -5.46
C ARG A 157 -8.83 18.97 -6.94
N ALA A 158 -8.73 19.97 -7.82
CA ALA A 158 -8.55 19.74 -9.26
C ALA A 158 -7.25 19.00 -9.61
N ALA A 159 -6.16 19.23 -8.86
CA ALA A 159 -4.89 18.54 -9.08
C ALA A 159 -4.96 17.04 -8.71
N TRP A 160 -5.69 16.68 -7.65
CA TRP A 160 -5.84 15.31 -7.17
C TRP A 160 -7.01 14.55 -7.80
N ASP A 161 -7.99 15.25 -8.37
CA ASP A 161 -9.20 14.66 -8.95
C ASP A 161 -8.92 13.54 -9.97
N PRO A 162 -7.94 13.68 -10.90
CA PRO A 162 -7.66 12.62 -11.87
C PRO A 162 -7.26 11.29 -11.22
N VAL A 163 -6.39 11.30 -10.20
CA VAL A 163 -5.94 10.07 -9.54
C VAL A 163 -7.04 9.45 -8.68
N VAL A 164 -7.91 10.27 -8.07
CA VAL A 164 -9.07 9.80 -7.30
C VAL A 164 -10.11 9.15 -8.23
N THR A 165 -10.47 9.84 -9.31
CA THR A 165 -11.45 9.35 -10.28
C THR A 165 -10.96 8.07 -10.98
N ASN A 166 -9.70 8.04 -11.43
CA ASN A 166 -9.12 6.86 -12.08
C ASN A 166 -9.14 5.60 -11.19
N ALA A 167 -8.86 5.77 -9.89
CA ALA A 167 -8.88 4.67 -8.92
C ALA A 167 -10.28 4.08 -8.72
N THR A 168 -11.34 4.89 -8.84
CA THR A 168 -12.73 4.38 -8.75
C THR A 168 -13.23 3.71 -10.03
N ALA A 169 -12.63 4.01 -11.18
CA ALA A 169 -13.04 3.45 -12.47
C ALA A 169 -12.50 2.03 -12.76
N SER A 170 -11.44 1.60 -12.06
CA SER A 170 -10.60 0.45 -12.48
C SER A 170 -11.19 -0.93 -12.16
N ASP A 171 -12.22 -1.03 -11.33
CA ASP A 171 -12.71 -2.34 -10.81
C ASP A 171 -13.76 -3.03 -11.70
N SER A 172 -14.15 -2.41 -12.83
CA SER A 172 -15.22 -2.89 -13.70
C SER A 172 -14.81 -4.00 -14.70
N ARG A 173 -13.56 -4.47 -14.70
CA ARG A 173 -13.07 -5.49 -15.66
C ARG A 173 -12.56 -6.81 -15.07
N GLY A 174 -12.47 -6.97 -13.74
CA GLY A 174 -11.86 -8.17 -13.11
C GLY A 174 -12.81 -9.33 -12.76
N GLY A 175 -14.13 -9.11 -12.77
CA GLY A 175 -15.11 -10.02 -12.13
C GLY A 175 -15.89 -10.97 -13.05
N ARG A 176 -15.32 -11.49 -14.14
CA ARG A 176 -15.97 -12.57 -14.93
C ARG A 176 -14.96 -13.64 -15.35
N SER A 177 -14.63 -14.56 -14.44
CA SER A 177 -14.35 -15.97 -14.77
C SER A 177 -14.05 -16.77 -13.50
N ARG A 178 -15.05 -17.52 -13.01
CA ARG A 178 -14.96 -18.84 -12.34
C ARG A 178 -16.33 -19.21 -11.76
N ALA A 179 -17.25 -19.57 -12.65
CA ALA A 179 -18.45 -20.34 -12.32
C ALA A 179 -18.86 -21.11 -13.58
N ASN A 180 -18.18 -22.21 -13.84
CA ASN A 180 -18.72 -23.40 -14.53
C ASN A 180 -17.58 -24.40 -14.74
N SER A 181 -17.46 -25.38 -13.85
CA SER A 181 -16.90 -26.71 -14.11
C SER A 181 -17.12 -27.59 -12.89
N GLU A 182 -18.39 -27.86 -12.55
CA GLU A 182 -18.74 -29.00 -11.70
C GLU A 182 -20.22 -29.37 -11.92
N GLN A 183 -20.53 -29.81 -13.13
CA GLN A 183 -21.68 -30.67 -13.38
C GLN A 183 -21.52 -31.35 -14.74
N VAL A 184 -21.11 -32.61 -14.76
CA VAL A 184 -21.77 -33.74 -15.44
C VAL A 184 -21.14 -35.00 -14.88
N ALA A 185 -22.01 -35.78 -14.23
CA ALA A 185 -21.83 -37.19 -13.91
C ALA A 185 -22.04 -38.05 -15.16
#